data_AF-A0A831SIX0-F1
#
_entry.id   AF-A0A831SIX0-F1
#
_cell.length_a   1.000
_cell.length_b   1.000
_cell.length_c   1.000
_cell.angle_alpha   90.00
_cell.angle_beta   90.00
_cell.angle_gamma   90.00
#
_symmetry.space_group_name_H-M   'P 1'
#
loop_
_entity.id
_entity.type
_entity.pdbx_description
1 polymer ?
#
loop_
_entity_poly.entity_id
_entity_poly.type
_entity_poly.pdbx_seq_one_letter_code
_entity_poly.pdbx_strand_id
1 'polypeptide(L)'
;MRKNILLISIVLIAILSLSGCLDNFLSQNGYIQYTSVPTTARYNISYGYHVSSTGHGKYTLRYTISLPNQPLSGYVSNISMLYNNYTQYSFGGNSLLRWVINGRNIEHYDVGISADITVNSFVTDLNSSNSISIEDIPSSLVSQYCRVQSTNDSAIPLIDP
;
A
#
# COMPACT_ATOMS: atom_id res chain seq x y z
N MET A 1 13.60 -49.12 -46.06
CA MET A 1 12.94 -47.79 -45.91
C MET A 1 11.92 -47.73 -44.77
N ARG A 2 10.89 -48.59 -44.69
CA ARG A 2 9.89 -48.55 -43.59
C ARG A 2 10.47 -48.65 -42.17
N LYS A 3 11.49 -49.49 -41.94
CA LYS A 3 12.16 -49.62 -40.63
C LYS A 3 12.87 -48.34 -40.17
N ASN A 4 13.51 -47.61 -41.08
CA ASN A 4 14.25 -46.38 -40.74
C ASN A 4 13.30 -45.23 -40.40
N ILE A 5 12.15 -45.14 -41.10
CA ILE A 5 11.12 -44.14 -40.80
C ILE A 5 10.53 -44.37 -39.40
N LEU A 6 10.25 -45.63 -39.06
CA LEU A 6 9.70 -46.00 -37.75
C LEU A 6 10.67 -45.68 -36.61
N LEU A 7 11.97 -45.93 -36.84
CA LEU A 7 13.02 -45.63 -35.87
C LEU A 7 13.20 -44.11 -35.68
N ILE A 8 13.14 -43.32 -36.76
CA ILE A 8 13.20 -41.85 -36.70
C ILE A 8 11.99 -41.30 -35.93
N SER A 9 10.78 -41.82 -36.17
CA SER A 9 9.58 -41.39 -35.43
C SER A 9 9.68 -41.70 -33.94
N ILE A 10 10.20 -42.86 -33.55
CA ILE A 10 10.39 -43.22 -32.14
C ILE A 10 11.42 -42.30 -31.47
N VAL A 11 12.53 -42.02 -32.15
CA VAL A 11 13.58 -41.11 -31.63
C VAL A 11 13.03 -39.69 -31.48
N LEU A 12 12.23 -39.21 -32.44
CA LEU A 12 11.61 -37.89 -32.37
C LEU A 12 10.64 -37.77 -31.18
N ILE A 13 9.83 -38.79 -30.94
CA ILE A 13 8.91 -38.85 -29.79
C ILE A 13 9.69 -38.88 -28.47
N ALA A 14 10.79 -39.64 -28.40
CA ALA A 14 11.64 -39.70 -27.22
C ALA A 14 12.34 -38.36 -26.91
N ILE A 15 12.78 -37.63 -27.94
CA ILE A 15 13.37 -36.30 -27.75
C ILE A 15 12.33 -35.31 -27.23
N LEU A 16 11.11 -35.34 -27.80
CA LEU A 16 10.00 -34.47 -27.37
C LEU A 16 9.52 -34.74 -25.94
N SER A 17 9.57 -36.00 -25.48
CA SER A 17 9.20 -36.36 -24.11
C SER A 17 10.29 -36.03 -23.09
N LEU A 18 11.58 -36.14 -23.46
CA LEU A 18 12.70 -35.80 -22.58
C LEU A 18 12.98 -34.29 -22.50
N SER A 19 12.57 -33.50 -23.49
CA SER A 19 12.78 -32.04 -23.53
C SER A 19 11.71 -31.23 -22.79
N GLY A 20 10.69 -31.88 -22.22
CA GLY A 20 9.55 -31.20 -21.59
C GLY A 20 8.64 -30.45 -22.57
N CYS A 21 8.89 -30.54 -23.88
CA CYS A 21 8.05 -29.88 -24.89
C CYS A 21 6.68 -30.56 -25.04
N LEU A 22 6.58 -31.83 -24.65
CA LEU A 22 5.31 -32.56 -24.62
C LEU A 22 4.31 -31.93 -23.64
N ASP A 23 4.80 -31.38 -22.52
CA ASP A 23 3.95 -30.74 -21.51
C ASP A 23 3.26 -29.52 -22.09
N ASN A 24 3.97 -28.67 -22.85
CA ASN A 24 3.37 -27.52 -23.54
C ASN A 24 2.37 -27.91 -24.65
N PHE A 25 2.52 -29.08 -25.26
CA PHE A 25 1.66 -29.54 -26.36
C PHE A 25 0.41 -30.27 -25.84
N LEU A 26 0.52 -30.97 -24.71
CA LEU A 26 -0.59 -31.66 -24.03
C LEU A 26 -1.36 -30.73 -23.07
N SER A 27 -0.75 -29.63 -22.61
CA SER A 27 -1.40 -28.61 -21.78
C SER A 27 -2.32 -27.68 -22.58
N GLN A 28 -3.09 -28.20 -23.55
CA GLN A 28 -4.05 -27.40 -24.33
C GLN A 28 -5.15 -26.72 -23.49
N ASN A 29 -5.24 -27.01 -22.19
CA ASN A 29 -6.17 -26.36 -21.25
C ASN A 29 -5.50 -25.76 -20.01
N GLY A 30 -4.16 -25.76 -19.93
CA GLY A 30 -3.42 -25.25 -18.78
C GLY A 30 -2.89 -23.87 -19.05
N TYR A 31 -3.74 -22.83 -18.94
CA TYR A 31 -3.23 -21.47 -18.85
C TYR A 31 -2.33 -21.39 -17.61
N ILE A 32 -1.02 -21.23 -17.82
CA ILE A 32 -0.11 -20.83 -16.74
C ILE A 32 -0.49 -19.39 -16.39
N GLN A 33 -1.45 -19.24 -15.49
CA GLN A 33 -1.74 -17.95 -14.88
C GLN A 33 -0.62 -17.69 -13.87
N TYR A 34 0.29 -16.80 -14.24
CA TYR A 34 1.15 -16.14 -13.26
C TYR A 34 0.24 -15.34 -12.34
N THR A 35 -0.04 -15.88 -11.16
CA THR A 35 -0.70 -15.12 -10.12
C THR A 35 0.29 -14.08 -9.63
N SER A 36 -0.11 -12.81 -9.64
CA SER A 36 0.67 -11.77 -9.00
C SER A 36 0.83 -12.14 -7.53
N VAL A 37 2.07 -12.31 -7.07
CA VAL A 37 2.37 -12.56 -5.67
C VAL A 37 2.47 -11.19 -4.99
N PRO A 38 1.76 -10.95 -3.87
CA PRO A 38 1.87 -9.68 -3.18
C PRO A 38 3.31 -9.44 -2.73
N THR A 39 3.81 -8.25 -3.00
CA THR A 39 5.13 -7.77 -2.59
C THR A 39 5.02 -6.98 -1.30
N THR A 40 5.99 -7.12 -0.39
CA THR A 40 6.03 -6.29 0.81
C THR A 40 6.50 -4.88 0.48
N ALA A 41 5.63 -3.90 0.68
CA ALA A 41 5.96 -2.48 0.60
C ALA A 41 6.20 -1.93 2.01
N ARG A 42 7.27 -1.14 2.16
CA ARG A 42 7.62 -0.45 3.40
C ARG A 42 7.76 1.04 3.11
N TYR A 43 7.07 1.87 3.86
CA TYR A 43 7.14 3.31 3.72
C TYR A 43 6.97 3.98 5.08
N ASN A 44 7.60 5.14 5.24
CA ASN A 44 7.39 6.01 6.37
C ASN A 44 6.35 7.07 5.98
N ILE A 45 5.34 7.26 6.84
CA ILE A 45 4.43 8.40 6.73
C ILE A 45 4.77 9.40 7.82
N SER A 46 4.68 10.68 7.48
CA SER A 46 4.76 11.77 8.45
C SER A 46 3.74 12.84 8.07
N TYR A 47 2.86 13.19 9.00
CA TYR A 47 1.80 14.15 8.76
C TYR A 47 1.53 15.00 10.00
N GLY A 48 1.26 16.29 9.78
CA GLY A 48 1.19 17.30 10.82
C GLY A 48 1.45 18.71 10.29
N TYR A 49 1.74 19.64 11.20
CA TYR A 49 1.98 21.04 10.90
C TYR A 49 3.22 21.57 11.61
N HIS A 50 4.00 22.36 10.87
CA HIS A 50 4.96 23.29 11.43
C HIS A 50 4.25 24.62 11.72
N VAL A 51 4.05 24.94 12.99
CA VAL A 51 3.32 26.13 13.44
C VAL A 51 4.29 27.15 14.00
N SER A 52 4.30 28.35 13.42
CA SER A 52 5.10 29.48 13.90
C SER A 52 4.19 30.61 14.34
N SER A 53 4.29 31.01 15.60
CA SER A 53 3.60 32.20 16.12
C SER A 53 4.44 33.45 15.88
N THR A 54 3.82 34.54 15.45
CA THR A 54 4.44 35.86 15.32
C THR A 54 3.68 36.92 16.12
N GLY A 55 4.39 37.95 16.57
CA GLY A 55 3.81 39.06 17.35
C GLY A 55 3.84 38.87 18.87
N HIS A 56 3.14 39.76 19.58
CA HIS A 56 3.08 39.79 21.05
C HIS A 56 1.66 39.50 21.52
N GLY A 57 1.52 38.53 22.42
CA GLY A 57 0.21 38.10 22.90
C GLY A 57 0.24 36.69 23.48
N LYS A 58 -0.92 36.25 23.97
CA LYS A 58 -1.14 34.87 24.42
C LYS A 58 -2.00 34.17 23.39
N TYR A 59 -1.76 32.89 23.16
CA TYR A 59 -2.58 32.08 22.27
C TYR A 59 -2.69 30.66 22.78
N THR A 60 -3.67 29.95 22.23
CA THR A 60 -3.88 28.52 22.46
C THR A 60 -4.01 27.82 21.11
N LEU A 61 -3.04 26.98 20.77
CA LEU A 61 -3.12 26.09 19.62
C LEU A 61 -3.85 24.81 20.05
N ARG A 62 -4.95 24.49 19.35
CA ARG A 62 -5.67 23.23 19.51
C ARG A 62 -5.56 22.45 18.21
N TYR A 63 -4.87 21.33 18.27
CA TYR A 63 -4.70 20.45 17.11
C TYR A 63 -5.12 19.04 17.47
N THR A 64 -5.80 18.37 16.55
CA THR A 64 -6.25 16.99 16.72
C THR A 64 -5.96 16.23 15.44
N ILE A 65 -5.40 15.03 15.59
CA ILE A 65 -5.03 14.16 14.47
C ILE A 65 -5.44 12.72 14.80
N SER A 66 -5.71 11.92 13.79
CA SER A 66 -5.86 10.47 13.94
C SER A 66 -4.51 9.78 13.94
N LEU A 67 -4.37 8.75 14.77
CA LEU A 67 -3.29 7.79 14.64
C LEU A 67 -3.50 6.93 13.38
N PRO A 68 -2.42 6.41 12.77
CA PRO A 68 -2.55 5.53 11.63
C PRO A 68 -3.24 4.25 12.10
N ASN A 69 -4.36 3.90 11.47
CA ASN A 69 -5.04 2.65 11.76
C ASN A 69 -4.21 1.47 11.21
N GLN A 70 -4.38 0.29 11.81
CA GLN A 70 -3.74 -0.92 11.29
C GLN A 70 -4.22 -1.20 9.86
N PRO A 71 -3.30 -1.41 8.90
CA PRO A 71 -3.69 -1.83 7.57
C PRO A 71 -4.28 -3.23 7.62
N LEU A 72 -5.18 -3.54 6.68
CA LEU A 72 -5.84 -4.85 6.57
C LEU A 72 -4.87 -6.02 6.38
N SER A 73 -3.73 -5.77 5.74
CA SER A 73 -2.67 -6.75 5.51
C SER A 73 -1.30 -6.10 5.71
N GLY A 74 -0.82 -6.15 6.96
CA GLY A 74 0.41 -5.47 7.36
C GLY A 74 0.40 -5.05 8.83
N TYR A 75 1.29 -4.14 9.18
CA TYR A 75 1.33 -3.53 10.50
C TYR A 75 1.92 -2.11 10.46
N VAL A 76 1.56 -1.33 11.48
CA VAL A 76 2.17 -0.03 11.79
C VAL A 76 3.17 -0.23 12.91
N SER A 77 4.34 0.41 12.80
CA SER A 77 5.41 0.35 13.79
C SER A 77 6.08 1.72 13.94
N ASN A 78 6.92 1.88 14.96
CA ASN A 78 7.72 3.09 15.19
C ASN A 78 6.92 4.40 15.15
N ILE A 79 5.74 4.41 15.77
CA ILE A 79 4.95 5.64 15.88
C ILE A 79 5.70 6.60 16.79
N SER A 80 6.00 7.78 16.25
CA SER A 80 6.66 8.89 16.93
C SER A 80 5.78 10.13 16.87
N MET A 81 5.73 10.87 17.98
CA MET A 81 5.00 12.12 18.07
C MET A 81 6.02 13.25 17.91
N LEU A 82 5.78 14.15 16.95
CA LEU A 82 6.68 15.26 16.68
C LEU A 82 6.64 16.33 17.78
N TYR A 83 5.56 16.34 18.57
CA TYR A 83 5.40 17.19 19.75
C TYR A 83 4.91 16.40 20.96
N ASN A 84 5.49 16.69 22.13
CA ASN A 84 5.12 16.08 23.41
C ASN A 84 3.82 16.65 23.98
N ASN A 85 3.33 16.12 25.11
CA ASN A 85 2.16 16.63 25.83
C ASN A 85 0.84 16.59 25.03
N TYR A 86 0.56 15.45 24.41
CA TYR A 86 -0.74 15.16 23.82
C TYR A 86 -1.68 14.49 24.82
N THR A 87 -2.96 14.56 24.52
CA THR A 87 -4.01 13.75 25.14
C THR A 87 -4.53 12.76 24.10
N GLN A 88 -4.61 11.48 24.45
CA GLN A 88 -5.19 10.46 23.58
C GLN A 88 -6.64 10.20 23.96
N TYR A 89 -7.50 10.07 22.95
CA TYR A 89 -8.89 9.68 23.16
C TYR A 89 -9.43 8.93 21.94
N SER A 90 -10.51 8.17 22.14
CA SER A 90 -11.17 7.44 21.06
C SER A 90 -12.45 8.15 20.63
N PHE A 91 -12.67 8.24 19.31
CA PHE A 91 -13.90 8.79 18.75
C PHE A 91 -14.30 8.00 17.51
N GLY A 92 -15.52 7.46 17.50
CA GLY A 92 -16.02 6.64 16.39
C GLY A 92 -15.13 5.43 16.08
N GLY A 93 -14.52 4.81 17.10
CA GLY A 93 -13.61 3.67 16.93
C GLY A 93 -12.16 4.03 16.53
N ASN A 94 -11.88 5.30 16.19
CA ASN A 94 -10.54 5.76 15.88
C ASN A 94 -9.78 6.20 17.14
N SER A 95 -8.46 5.97 17.15
CA SER A 95 -7.58 6.58 18.15
C SER A 95 -7.12 7.95 17.67
N LEU A 96 -7.36 8.98 18.46
CA LEU A 96 -7.02 10.36 18.16
C LEU A 96 -5.99 10.89 19.18
N LEU A 97 -5.11 11.75 18.72
CA LEU A 97 -4.24 12.56 19.56
C LEU A 97 -4.68 14.02 19.48
N ARG A 98 -4.72 14.70 20.62
CA ARG A 98 -4.99 16.14 20.72
C ARG A 98 -3.92 16.84 21.51
N TRP A 99 -3.40 17.91 20.92
CA TRP A 99 -2.54 18.87 21.57
C TRP A 99 -3.32 20.14 21.92
N VAL A 100 -3.12 20.63 23.14
CA VAL A 100 -3.59 21.93 23.60
C VAL A 100 -2.37 22.68 24.11
N ILE A 101 -1.79 23.51 23.27
CA ILE A 101 -0.53 24.21 23.53
C ILE A 101 -0.85 25.66 23.83
N ASN A 102 -0.55 26.11 25.05
CA ASN A 102 -0.68 27.51 25.43
C ASN A 102 0.69 28.17 25.29
N GLY A 103 0.81 29.13 24.38
CA GLY A 103 2.05 29.84 24.10
C GLY A 103 1.93 31.33 24.35
N ARG A 104 3.08 32.01 24.37
CA ARG A 104 3.14 33.47 24.44
C ARG A 104 4.21 34.00 23.49
N ASN A 105 3.92 35.12 22.84
CA ASN A 105 4.82 35.79 21.91
C ASN A 105 5.20 34.87 20.73
N ILE A 106 6.49 34.81 20.41
CA ILE A 106 7.05 34.10 19.26
C ILE A 106 7.53 32.73 19.74
N GLU A 107 6.93 31.66 19.21
CA GLU A 107 7.36 30.28 19.42
C GLU A 107 7.11 29.45 18.16
N HIS A 108 7.76 28.29 18.09
CA HIS A 108 7.67 27.35 16.99
C HIS A 108 7.29 25.95 17.52
N TYR A 109 6.40 25.25 16.82
CA TYR A 109 5.93 23.93 17.20
C TYR A 109 5.85 23.01 15.98
N ASP A 110 6.40 21.81 16.11
CA ASP A 110 6.25 20.73 15.12
C ASP A 110 5.22 19.74 15.62
N VAL A 111 3.94 19.95 15.32
CA VAL A 111 2.86 19.13 15.84
C VAL A 111 2.41 18.13 14.79
N GLY A 112 2.59 16.85 15.05
CA GLY A 112 2.26 15.79 14.11
C GLY A 112 2.75 14.44 14.56
N ILE A 113 2.70 13.48 13.65
CA ILE A 113 3.17 12.12 13.88
C ILE A 113 4.00 11.63 12.70
N SER A 114 4.92 10.70 12.98
CA SER A 114 5.59 9.89 11.97
C SER A 114 5.50 8.42 12.35
N ALA A 115 5.28 7.55 11.38
CA ALA A 115 5.14 6.11 11.59
C ALA A 115 5.64 5.30 10.40
N ASP A 116 6.14 4.11 10.68
CA ASP A 116 6.54 3.15 9.66
C ASP A 116 5.38 2.20 9.36
N ILE A 117 5.02 2.07 8.09
CA ILE A 117 3.97 1.19 7.60
C ILE A 117 4.60 0.11 6.73
N THR A 118 4.32 -1.15 7.10
CA THR A 118 4.65 -2.33 6.29
C THR A 118 3.36 -2.98 5.84
N VAL A 119 3.16 -3.09 4.53
CA VAL A 119 1.96 -3.70 3.92
C VAL A 119 2.34 -4.71 2.85
N ASN A 120 1.49 -5.69 2.65
CA ASN A 120 1.54 -6.53 1.46
C ASN A 120 0.73 -5.84 0.36
N SER A 121 1.39 -5.47 -0.73
CA SER A 121 0.82 -4.71 -1.83
C SER A 121 1.15 -5.36 -3.17
N PHE A 122 0.34 -5.08 -4.19
CA PHE A 122 0.61 -5.46 -5.56
C PHE A 122 1.19 -4.27 -6.29
N VAL A 123 2.38 -4.43 -6.88
CA VAL A 123 2.94 -3.44 -7.79
C VAL A 123 2.32 -3.67 -9.16
N THR A 124 1.62 -2.67 -9.67
CA THR A 124 1.15 -2.68 -11.06
C THR A 124 1.89 -1.59 -11.82
N ASP A 125 2.34 -1.93 -13.02
CA ASP A 125 2.80 -0.92 -13.97
C ASP A 125 1.56 -0.20 -14.52
N LEU A 126 1.60 1.12 -14.55
CA LEU A 126 0.53 1.95 -15.10
C LEU A 126 0.77 2.26 -16.58
N ASN A 127 1.86 1.75 -17.18
CA ASN A 127 2.23 1.90 -18.59
C ASN A 127 2.18 3.36 -19.08
N SER A 128 2.43 4.33 -18.20
CA SER A 128 2.47 5.75 -18.56
C SER A 128 3.92 6.22 -18.65
N SER A 129 4.27 6.90 -19.75
CA SER A 129 5.59 7.52 -19.93
C SER A 129 5.80 8.75 -19.04
N ASN A 130 4.75 9.24 -18.39
CA ASN A 130 4.71 10.44 -17.54
C ASN A 130 4.05 10.12 -16.19
N SER A 131 4.13 11.05 -15.23
CA SER A 131 3.34 11.01 -13.99
C SER A 131 1.85 10.93 -14.32
N ILE A 132 1.14 10.03 -13.64
CA ILE A 132 -0.30 9.80 -13.80
C ILE A 132 -1.04 10.32 -12.57
N SER A 133 -2.17 10.99 -12.76
CA SER A 133 -3.04 11.43 -11.65
C SER A 133 -3.85 10.25 -11.12
N ILE A 134 -4.32 10.31 -9.88
CA ILE A 134 -5.16 9.24 -9.29
C ILE A 134 -6.41 8.99 -10.14
N GLU A 135 -6.99 10.06 -10.68
CA GLU A 135 -8.17 10.04 -11.56
C GLU A 135 -7.93 9.29 -12.89
N ASP A 136 -6.67 9.24 -13.33
CA ASP A 136 -6.27 8.64 -14.61
C ASP A 136 -5.95 7.14 -14.47
N ILE A 137 -5.96 6.59 -13.25
CA ILE A 137 -5.69 5.16 -13.01
C ILE A 137 -6.84 4.33 -13.60
N PRO A 138 -6.56 3.33 -14.46
CA PRO A 138 -7.59 2.48 -15.05
C PRO A 138 -8.52 1.87 -14.00
N SER A 139 -9.83 2.04 -14.20
CA SER A 139 -10.86 1.54 -13.27
C SER A 139 -10.78 0.03 -13.02
N SER A 140 -10.28 -0.74 -14.00
CA SER A 140 -10.00 -2.17 -13.85
C SER A 140 -8.94 -2.44 -12.77
N LEU A 141 -7.85 -1.67 -12.74
CA LEU A 141 -6.79 -1.79 -11.73
C LEU A 141 -7.27 -1.35 -10.35
N VAL A 142 -8.02 -0.24 -10.29
CA VAL A 142 -8.69 0.20 -9.05
C VAL A 142 -9.61 -0.91 -8.52
N SER A 143 -10.42 -1.50 -9.39
CA SER A 143 -11.34 -2.58 -9.00
C SER A 143 -10.61 -3.86 -8.57
N GLN A 144 -9.44 -4.13 -9.13
CA GLN A 144 -8.67 -5.34 -8.84
C GLN A 144 -7.86 -5.21 -7.54
N TYR A 145 -7.31 -4.03 -7.27
CA TYR A 145 -6.34 -3.84 -6.19
C TYR A 145 -6.82 -2.94 -5.03
N CYS A 146 -7.84 -2.09 -5.24
CA CYS A 146 -8.32 -1.13 -4.24
C CYS A 146 -9.66 -1.51 -3.58
N ARG A 147 -10.23 -2.68 -3.89
CA ARG A 147 -11.58 -3.11 -3.45
C ARG A 147 -11.78 -3.36 -1.95
N VAL A 148 -10.73 -3.31 -1.13
CA VAL A 148 -10.86 -3.34 0.34
C VAL A 148 -10.50 -2.00 0.98
N GLN A 149 -10.09 -1.01 0.17
CA GLN A 149 -9.75 0.34 0.64
C GLN A 149 -10.76 1.40 0.18
N SER A 150 -11.66 1.12 -0.77
CA SER A 150 -12.57 2.15 -1.35
C SER A 150 -14.07 1.83 -1.32
N THR A 151 -14.52 0.75 -0.68
CA THR A 151 -15.93 0.33 -0.72
C THR A 151 -16.56 0.29 0.66
N ASN A 152 -17.87 0.58 0.66
CA ASN A 152 -18.83 0.58 1.76
C ASN A 152 -18.85 -0.68 2.66
N ASP A 153 -18.00 -1.69 2.41
CA ASP A 153 -17.82 -2.90 3.22
C ASP A 153 -16.65 -2.80 4.21
N SER A 154 -15.86 -1.73 4.18
CA SER A 154 -14.92 -1.45 5.26
C SER A 154 -15.68 -0.88 6.45
N ALA A 155 -15.93 -1.70 7.47
CA ALA A 155 -16.35 -1.24 8.80
C ALA A 155 -15.29 -0.36 9.50
N ILE A 156 -14.20 -0.04 8.81
CA ILE A 156 -13.08 0.76 9.29
C ILE A 156 -13.26 2.18 8.74
N PRO A 157 -13.46 3.19 9.62
CA PRO A 157 -13.51 4.57 9.18
C PRO A 157 -12.16 4.99 8.60
N LEU A 158 -12.12 5.20 7.29
CA LEU A 158 -11.04 5.95 6.63
C LEU A 158 -11.33 7.43 6.81
N ILE A 159 -10.42 8.14 7.48
CA ILE A 159 -10.34 9.59 7.35
C ILE A 159 -9.51 9.82 6.09
N ASP A 160 -10.18 10.25 5.03
CA ASP A 160 -9.56 10.86 3.86
C ASP A 160 -8.89 12.17 4.31
N PRO A 161 -7.64 12.48 3.92
CA PRO A 161 -7.01 13.78 4.22
C PRO A 161 -7.78 14.97 3.66
#